data_AF-A0A2X2C4W9-F1
#
_entry.id   AF-A0A2X2C4W9-F1
#
_cell.length_a   1.000
_cell.length_b   1.000
_cell.length_c   1.000
_cell.angle_alpha   90.00
_cell.angle_beta   90.00
_cell.angle_gamma   90.00
#
_symmetry.space_group_name_H-M   'P 1'
#
loop_
_entity.id
_entity.type
_entity.pdbx_description
1 polymer ?
#
loop_
_entity_poly.entity_id
_entity_poly.type
_entity_poly.pdbx_seq_one_letter_code
_entity_poly.pdbx_strand_id
1 'polypeptide(L)' 'MPRIFELDANHLLKSVTWPTPEGDWVVTYQSYDTAITPNLPQRLELKQGERTIKLKMDNWDIQQ' A
#
# COMPACT_ATOMS: atom_id res chain seq x y z
N MET A 1 3.41 5.25 19.15
CA MET A 1 4.11 5.88 18.01
C MET A 1 3.07 6.16 16.94
N PRO A 2 3.00 7.36 16.37
CA PRO A 2 1.95 7.69 15.40
C PRO A 2 2.15 6.90 14.10
N ARG A 3 1.04 6.42 13.54
CA ARG A 3 1.00 5.86 12.19
C ARG A 3 1.24 7.01 11.20
N ILE A 4 2.30 6.94 10.41
CA ILE A 4 2.60 7.94 9.39
C ILE A 4 2.08 7.39 8.06
N PHE A 5 1.20 8.15 7.41
CA PHE A 5 0.75 7.85 6.06
C PHE A 5 0.91 9.08 5.18
N GLU A 6 1.14 8.84 3.89
CA GLU A 6 1.17 9.87 2.86
C GLU A 6 0.12 9.56 1.80
N LEU A 7 -0.45 10.61 1.21
CA LEU A 7 -1.36 10.49 0.09
C LEU A 7 -0.67 10.94 -1.21
N ASP A 8 -1.13 10.42 -2.34
CA ASP A 8 -0.76 10.91 -3.66
C ASP A 8 -1.62 12.14 -4.06
N ALA A 9 -1.40 12.65 -5.28
CA ALA A 9 -2.16 13.79 -5.80
C ALA A 9 -3.67 13.51 -6.00
N ASN A 10 -4.07 12.24 -6.04
CA ASN A 10 -5.46 11.79 -6.16
C ASN A 10 -6.09 11.49 -4.79
N HIS A 11 -5.41 11.83 -3.69
CA HIS A 11 -5.83 11.52 -2.32
C HIS A 11 -5.90 10.02 -2.02
N LEU A 12 -5.19 9.18 -2.78
CA LEU A 12 -5.04 7.75 -2.52
C LEU A 12 -3.80 7.50 -1.64
N LEU A 13 -3.76 6.40 -0.90
CA LEU A 13 -2.58 6.06 -0.09
C LEU A 13 -1.36 5.90 -1.00
N LYS A 14 -0.28 6.60 -0.66
CA LYS A 14 1.01 6.50 -1.34
C LYS A 14 1.98 5.66 -0.52
N SER A 15 2.05 5.92 0.77
CA SER A 15 2.89 5.17 1.70
C SER A 15 2.26 5.08 3.09
N VAL A 16 2.59 3.99 3.79
CA VAL A 16 2.25 3.81 5.21
C VAL A 16 3.49 3.26 5.91
N THR A 17 3.88 3.91 7.00
CA THR A 17 4.92 3.40 7.90
C THR A 17 4.27 2.76 9.12
N TRP A 18 4.57 1.48 9.32
CA TRP A 18 4.09 0.69 10.43
C TRP A 18 5.24 0.29 11.35
N PRO A 19 5.37 0.92 12.54
CA PRO A 19 6.47 0.64 13.45
C PRO A 19 6.31 -0.72 14.13
N THR A 20 7.41 -1.47 14.25
CA THR A 20 7.47 -2.74 14.99
C THR A 20 8.76 -2.83 15.80
N PRO A 21 8.84 -3.71 16.82
CA PRO A 21 10.07 -3.89 17.60
C PRO A 21 11.30 -4.32 16.78
N GLU A 22 11.08 -4.98 15.64
CA GLU A 22 12.13 -5.49 14.74
C GLU A 22 12.53 -4.47 13.64
N GLY A 23 11.91 -3.29 13.65
CA GLY A 23 12.09 -2.24 12.64
C GLY A 23 10.79 -1.88 11.92
N ASP A 24 10.79 -0.74 11.24
CA ASP A 24 9.59 -0.23 10.60
C ASP A 24 9.30 -0.95 9.28
N TRP A 25 8.04 -1.32 9.09
CA TRP A 25 7.54 -1.72 7.78
C TRP A 25 7.13 -0.48 6.99
N VAL A 26 7.71 -0.31 5.81
CA VAL A 26 7.27 0.71 4.85
C VAL A 26 6.46 0.03 3.77
N VAL A 27 5.17 0.34 3.71
CA VAL A 27 4.25 -0.09 2.64
C VAL A 27 4.21 1.02 1.61
N THR A 28 4.56 0.70 0.36
CA THR A 28 4.48 1.63 -0.78
C THR A 28 3.41 1.15 -1.75
N TYR A 29 2.49 2.04 -2.08
CA TYR A 29 1.43 1.82 -3.06
C TYR A 29 1.96 2.23 -4.43
N GLN A 30 2.28 1.26 -5.27
CA GLN A 30 2.97 1.51 -6.54
C GLN A 30 2.01 1.86 -7.68
N SER A 31 0.82 1.26 -7.68
CA SER A 31 -0.23 1.57 -8.65
C SER A 31 -1.60 1.22 -8.09
N TYR A 32 -2.61 1.84 -8.68
CA TYR A 32 -4.02 1.58 -8.43
C TYR A 32 -4.68 1.04 -9.69
N ASP A 33 -5.66 0.17 -9.50
CA ASP A 33 -6.60 -0.21 -10.53
C ASP A 33 -7.66 0.90 -10.64
N THR A 34 -7.65 1.59 -11.78
CA THR A 34 -8.57 2.69 -12.10
C THR A 34 -9.78 2.22 -12.90
N ALA A 35 -9.90 0.92 -13.22
CA ALA A 35 -11.06 0.35 -13.91
C ALA A 35 -12.23 0.06 -12.95
N ILE A 36 -11.96 0.06 -11.64
CA ILE A 36 -12.93 -0.17 -10.57
C ILE A 36 -13.15 1.12 -9.77
N THR A 37 -14.36 1.30 -9.25
CA THR A 37 -14.71 2.44 -8.38
C THR A 37 -15.20 1.94 -7.03
N PRO A 38 -14.55 2.33 -5.92
CA PRO A 38 -13.38 3.22 -5.83
C PRO A 38 -12.09 2.56 -6.37
N ASN A 39 -11.10 3.38 -6.75
CA ASN A 39 -9.79 2.87 -7.16
C ASN A 39 -9.15 2.06 -6.01
N LEU A 40 -8.77 0.81 -6.27
CA LEU A 40 -8.09 -0.04 -5.28
C LEU A 40 -6.64 -0.31 -5.68
N PRO A 41 -5.73 -0.61 -4.72
CA PRO A 41 -4.33 -0.85 -5.04
C PRO A 41 -4.16 -2.05 -5.98
N GLN A 42 -3.35 -1.92 -7.02
CA GLN A 42 -3.01 -3.04 -7.90
C GLN A 42 -1.63 -3.61 -7.58
N ARG A 43 -0.72 -2.78 -7.07
CA ARG A 43 0.64 -3.19 -6.69
C ARG A 43 1.06 -2.56 -5.38
N LEU A 44 1.59 -3.39 -4.49
CA LEU A 44 2.16 -2.99 -3.21
C LEU A 44 3.57 -3.55 -3.06
N GLU A 45 4.42 -2.80 -2.40
CA GLU A 45 5.70 -3.28 -1.92
C GLU A 45 5.83 -2.97 -0.44
N LEU A 46 6.14 -3.98 0.36
CA LEU A 46 6.38 -3.87 1.79
C LEU A 46 7.85 -4.17 2.03
N LYS A 47 8.53 -3.29 2.76
CA LYS A 47 9.95 -3.44 3.10
C LYS A 47 10.19 -3.28 4.59
N GLN A 48 11.05 -4.14 5.14
CA GLN A 48 11.60 -4.03 6.50
C GLN A 48 13.05 -4.54 6.47
N GLY A 49 14.01 -3.61 6.52
CA GLY A 49 15.43 -3.94 6.29
C GLY A 49 15.61 -4.62 4.93
N GLU A 50 16.18 -5.83 4.93
CA GLU A 50 16.39 -6.65 3.72
C GLU A 50 15.13 -7.45 3.30
N ARG A 51 14.10 -7.52 4.16
CA ARG A 51 12.87 -8.26 3.86
C ARG A 51 12.00 -7.45 2.91
N THR A 52 11.59 -8.05 1.79
CA THR A 52 10.69 -7.43 0.82
C THR A 52 9.55 -8.38 0.46
N ILE A 53 8.31 -7.88 0.52
CA ILE A 53 7.12 -8.56 0.03
C ILE A 53 6.53 -7.71 -1.10
N LYS A 54 6.34 -8.31 -2.27
CA LYS A 54 5.70 -7.65 -3.42
C LYS A 54 4.35 -8.31 -3.68
N LEU A 55 3.30 -7.51 -3.72
CA LEU A 55 1.95 -7.95 -4.02
C LEU A 55 1.52 -7.35 -5.36
N LYS A 56 0.92 -8.19 -6.20
CA LYS A 56 0.25 -7.79 -7.45
C LYS A 56 -1.16 -8.38 -7.41
N MET A 57 -2.15 -7.50 -7.51
CA MET A 57 -3.57 -7.87 -7.55
C MET A 57 -3.98 -7.91 -9.01
N ASP A 58 -4.40 -9.08 -9.48
CA ASP A 58 -4.85 -9.26 -10.87
C ASP A 58 -6.33 -8.84 -11.05
N ASN A 59 -7.15 -8.97 -10.01
CA ASN A 59 -8.52 -8.48 -9.97
C ASN A 59 -8.96 -8.11 -8.54
N TRP A 60 -10.05 -7.36 -8.47
CA TRP A 60 -10.79 -7.09 -7.25
C TRP A 60 -12.23 -7.54 -7.43
N ASP A 61 -12.74 -8.32 -6.48
CA ASP A 61 -14.16 -8.61 -6.35
C ASP A 61 -14.70 -7.80 -5.17
N ILE A 62 -15.60 -6.85 -5.44
CA ILE A 62 -16.17 -5.94 -4.44
C ILE A 62 -17.66 -6.27 -4.34
N GLN A 63 -18.07 -6.82 -3.20
CA GLN A 63 -19.49 -7.01 -2.90
C GLN A 63 -20.06 -5.70 -2.36
N GLN A 64 -21.17 -5.23 -2.96
CA GLN A 64 -21.91 -4.03 -2.55
C GLN A 64 -22.95 -4.35 -1.48
#